data_AF-A0A853IIY0-F1
#
_entry.id   AF-A0A853IIY0-F1
#
_cell.length_a   1.000
_cell.length_b   1.000
_cell.length_c   1.000
_cell.angle_alpha   90.00
_cell.angle_beta   90.00
_cell.angle_gamma   90.00
#
_symmetry.space_group_name_H-M   'P 1'
#
loop_
_entity.id
_entity.type
_entity.pdbx_description
1 polymer ?
#
loop_
_entity_poly.entity_id
_entity_poly.type
_entity_poly.pdbx_seq_one_letter_code
_entity_poly.pdbx_strand_id
1 'polypeptide(L)'
;KSYPLDDESGRRMAILKVACDSGGEAGVTTKAYEYYRNLRKQKLHRHFMLVKGASQFNATLIRQTYPSPGKQRKKGARKVTIRGDVPLLMLNTHQIKDGVINDLQREFPGPRFVHFPQWLPESFYDELTYEVRDSAGRWEKPGNGANEAFDLMVYNWAIIYSRKLENMNWEKPLPFALPWEQNPLV
;
A
#
# COMPACT_ATOMS: atom_id res chain seq x y z
N LYS A 1 -10.66 -6.61 -13.50
CA LYS A 1 -11.63 -5.50 -13.72
C LYS A 1 -10.83 -4.27 -14.12
N SER A 2 -11.33 -3.48 -15.07
CA SER A 2 -10.79 -2.17 -15.47
C SER A 2 -11.74 -1.06 -15.05
N TYR A 3 -11.25 0.17 -14.94
CA TYR A 3 -11.97 1.38 -14.54
C TYR A 3 -11.91 2.41 -15.68
N PRO A 4 -12.99 3.17 -15.94
CA PRO A 4 -12.97 4.20 -16.99
C PRO A 4 -11.94 5.29 -16.66
N LEU A 5 -11.31 5.83 -17.70
CA LEU A 5 -10.50 7.05 -17.58
C LEU A 5 -11.38 8.30 -17.64
N ASP A 6 -10.98 9.33 -16.90
CA ASP A 6 -11.69 10.62 -16.80
C ASP A 6 -11.21 11.60 -17.90
N ASP A 7 -11.05 11.09 -19.13
CA ASP A 7 -10.58 11.86 -20.29
C ASP A 7 -11.55 11.77 -21.48
N GLU A 8 -12.79 11.33 -21.22
CA GLU A 8 -13.89 11.17 -22.18
C GLU A 8 -13.60 10.23 -23.37
N SER A 9 -12.43 9.59 -23.39
CA SER A 9 -12.01 8.76 -24.51
C SER A 9 -12.70 7.39 -24.59
N GLY A 10 -13.45 7.01 -23.54
CA GLY A 10 -14.01 5.68 -23.37
C GLY A 10 -12.98 4.60 -22.99
N ARG A 11 -11.69 4.96 -22.88
CA ARG A 11 -10.62 4.05 -22.45
C ARG A 11 -10.84 3.59 -21.00
N ARG A 12 -10.34 2.40 -20.69
CA ARG A 12 -10.46 1.80 -19.35
C ARG A 12 -9.14 1.20 -18.91
N MET A 13 -8.72 1.48 -17.68
CA MET A 13 -7.46 0.97 -17.15
C MET A 13 -7.66 -0.13 -16.09
N ALA A 14 -6.94 -1.24 -16.23
CA ALA A 14 -6.84 -2.29 -15.24
C ALA A 14 -5.89 -1.92 -14.10
N ILE A 15 -6.18 -2.41 -12.90
CA ILE A 15 -5.32 -2.21 -11.73
C ILE A 15 -4.05 -3.05 -11.85
N LEU A 16 -2.89 -2.39 -11.83
CA LEU A 16 -1.59 -3.05 -11.88
C LEU A 16 -1.40 -3.98 -10.67
N LYS A 17 -1.65 -3.47 -9.46
CA LYS A 17 -1.48 -4.19 -8.20
C LYS A 17 -2.34 -3.57 -7.09
N VAL A 18 -2.79 -4.40 -6.16
CA VAL A 18 -3.56 -4.03 -4.96
C VAL A 18 -2.76 -4.40 -3.73
N ALA A 19 -2.65 -3.49 -2.78
CA ALA A 19 -2.18 -3.77 -1.42
C ALA A 19 -3.36 -3.90 -0.48
N CYS A 20 -3.26 -4.81 0.49
CA CYS A 20 -4.27 -5.03 1.50
C CYS A 20 -3.58 -5.15 2.87
N ASP A 21 -4.01 -4.30 3.81
CA ASP A 21 -3.55 -4.45 5.19
C ASP A 21 -4.07 -5.76 5.77
N SER A 22 -3.13 -6.52 6.33
CA SER A 22 -3.41 -7.78 7.03
C SER A 22 -3.52 -7.59 8.54
N GLY A 23 -3.21 -6.40 9.04
CA GLY A 23 -3.45 -5.96 10.42
C GLY A 23 -4.93 -5.74 10.72
N GLY A 24 -5.24 -5.54 12.01
CA GLY A 24 -6.60 -5.28 12.48
C GLY A 24 -7.09 -6.27 13.53
N GLU A 25 -8.41 -6.33 13.66
CA GLU A 25 -9.11 -7.11 14.69
C GLU A 25 -8.85 -8.63 14.61
N ALA A 26 -9.23 -9.33 15.68
CA ALA A 26 -9.08 -10.78 15.77
C ALA A 26 -9.77 -11.48 14.59
N GLY A 27 -8.97 -12.15 13.74
CA GLY A 27 -9.44 -12.93 12.59
C GLY A 27 -9.26 -12.24 11.23
N VAL A 28 -8.99 -10.93 11.18
CA VAL A 28 -8.73 -10.21 9.91
C VAL A 28 -7.51 -10.78 9.20
N THR A 29 -6.41 -10.99 9.93
CA THR A 29 -5.19 -11.60 9.38
C THR A 29 -5.44 -12.98 8.77
N THR A 30 -6.29 -13.80 9.40
CA THR A 30 -6.63 -15.13 8.87
C THR A 30 -7.38 -15.03 7.55
N LYS A 31 -8.41 -14.18 7.49
CA LYS A 31 -9.18 -13.93 6.26
C LYS A 31 -8.31 -13.38 5.14
N ALA A 32 -7.40 -12.46 5.44
CA ALA A 32 -6.46 -11.91 4.48
C ALA A 32 -5.56 -13.00 3.86
N TYR A 33 -5.07 -13.94 4.68
CA TYR A 33 -4.24 -15.06 4.22
C TYR A 33 -5.04 -16.08 3.40
N GLU A 34 -6.27 -16.37 3.79
CA GLU A 34 -7.19 -17.23 3.02
C GLU A 34 -7.52 -16.61 1.67
N TYR A 35 -7.77 -15.30 1.63
CA TYR A 35 -8.01 -14.57 0.40
C TYR A 35 -6.80 -14.62 -0.54
N TYR A 36 -5.59 -14.38 -0.03
CA TYR A 36 -4.36 -14.55 -0.81
C TYR A 36 -4.25 -15.95 -1.42
N ARG A 37 -4.51 -17.00 -0.61
CA ARG A 37 -4.46 -18.39 -1.09
C ARG A 37 -5.52 -18.68 -2.15
N ASN A 38 -6.70 -18.09 -2.03
CA ASN A 38 -7.73 -18.19 -3.06
C ASN A 38 -7.26 -17.53 -4.37
N LEU A 39 -6.73 -16.30 -4.30
CA LEU A 39 -6.14 -15.63 -5.46
C LEU A 39 -4.97 -16.41 -6.07
N ARG A 40 -4.20 -17.16 -5.27
CA ARG A 40 -3.14 -18.03 -5.76
C ARG A 40 -3.68 -19.19 -6.60
N LYS A 41 -4.77 -19.84 -6.17
CA LYS A 41 -5.46 -20.87 -6.96
C LYS A 41 -5.95 -20.33 -8.31
N GLN A 42 -6.36 -19.07 -8.34
CA GLN A 42 -6.82 -18.38 -9.54
C GLN A 42 -5.68 -17.72 -10.36
N LYS A 43 -4.41 -17.89 -9.95
CA LYS A 43 -3.25 -17.22 -10.56
C LYS A 43 -3.30 -15.67 -10.55
N LEU A 44 -4.16 -15.08 -9.73
CA LEU A 44 -4.32 -13.63 -9.58
C LEU A 44 -3.43 -13.01 -8.49
N HIS A 45 -2.81 -13.84 -7.64
CA HIS A 45 -1.94 -13.39 -6.55
C HIS A 45 -0.79 -12.45 -6.97
N ARG A 46 -0.37 -12.45 -8.24
CA ARG A 46 0.64 -11.51 -8.76
C ARG A 46 0.19 -10.04 -8.74
N HIS A 47 -1.12 -9.79 -8.77
CA HIS A 47 -1.73 -8.46 -8.71
C HIS A 47 -2.15 -8.07 -7.29
N PHE A 48 -1.80 -8.86 -6.28
CA PHE A 48 -2.22 -8.64 -4.91
C PHE A 48 -1.05 -8.83 -3.95
N MET A 49 -0.98 -8.01 -2.92
CA MET A 49 0.01 -8.14 -1.86
C MET A 49 -0.58 -7.80 -0.50
N LEU A 50 -0.11 -8.50 0.52
CA LEU A 50 -0.44 -8.20 1.89
C LEU A 50 0.64 -7.29 2.47
N VAL A 51 0.21 -6.27 3.18
CA VAL A 51 1.07 -5.34 3.92
C VAL A 51 0.78 -5.42 5.42
N LYS A 52 1.76 -5.00 6.22
CA LYS A 52 1.61 -4.82 7.66
C LYS A 52 2.66 -3.83 8.16
N GLY A 53 2.28 -2.95 9.08
CA GLY A 53 3.25 -2.12 9.80
C GLY A 53 4.28 -2.97 10.56
N ALA A 54 5.55 -2.61 10.44
CA ALA A 54 6.62 -3.19 11.23
C ALA A 54 6.49 -2.73 12.69
N SER A 55 6.73 -3.63 13.64
CA SER A 55 6.68 -3.30 15.07
C SER A 55 7.91 -2.55 15.58
N GLN A 56 8.98 -2.48 14.77
CA GLN A 56 10.24 -1.84 15.13
C GLN A 56 10.36 -0.50 14.41
N PHE A 57 10.64 0.54 15.17
CA PHE A 57 10.84 1.90 14.66
C PHE A 57 12.01 1.98 13.64
N ASN A 58 13.11 1.29 13.92
CA ASN A 58 14.30 1.24 13.05
C ASN A 58 14.26 0.09 12.02
N ALA A 59 13.06 -0.36 11.63
CA ALA A 59 12.94 -1.36 10.59
C ALA A 59 13.42 -0.82 9.23
N THR A 60 13.91 -1.70 8.36
CA THR A 60 14.14 -1.37 6.95
C THR A 60 12.84 -0.87 6.30
N LEU A 61 12.93 0.09 5.38
CA LEU A 61 11.77 0.73 4.73
C LEU A 61 10.67 -0.25 4.32
N ILE A 62 11.04 -1.31 3.61
CA ILE A 62 10.19 -2.47 3.34
C ILE A 62 10.95 -3.78 3.57
N ARG A 63 10.27 -4.82 4.05
CA ARG A 63 10.84 -6.17 4.18
C ARG A 63 9.82 -7.24 3.92
N GLN A 64 10.07 -8.10 2.92
CA GLN A 64 9.21 -9.26 2.69
C GLN A 64 9.49 -10.35 3.72
N THR A 65 8.43 -10.88 4.30
CA THR A 65 8.48 -11.95 5.29
C THR A 65 7.48 -13.05 4.94
N TYR A 66 7.70 -14.23 5.49
CA TYR A 66 6.78 -15.37 5.39
C TYR A 66 6.42 -15.79 6.81
N PRO A 67 5.23 -15.41 7.31
CA PRO A 67 4.77 -15.78 8.64
C PRO A 67 4.79 -17.31 8.77
N SER A 68 5.42 -17.82 9.83
CA SER A 68 5.50 -19.25 10.14
C SER A 68 4.92 -19.53 11.53
N PRO A 69 4.39 -20.75 11.78
CA PRO A 69 3.62 -21.06 13.00
C PRO A 69 4.46 -21.06 14.29
N GLY A 70 5.77 -20.82 14.20
CA GLY A 70 6.69 -20.77 15.35
C GLY A 70 6.82 -19.42 16.06
N LYS A 71 6.31 -18.31 15.51
CA LYS A 71 6.57 -16.95 16.06
C LYS A 71 5.38 -16.24 16.72
N GLN A 72 4.17 -16.79 16.65
CA GLN A 72 2.97 -16.19 17.25
C GLN A 72 2.13 -17.24 17.98
N ARG A 73 2.66 -17.84 19.04
CA ARG A 73 1.83 -18.51 20.05
C ARG A 73 1.30 -17.44 21.02
N LYS A 74 0.26 -16.70 20.65
CA LYS A 74 -0.62 -16.08 21.66
C LYS A 74 -1.57 -17.18 22.16
N LYS A 75 -1.49 -17.52 23.45
CA LYS A 75 -2.44 -18.42 24.12
C LYS A 75 -3.87 -17.92 23.84
N GLY A 76 -4.73 -18.77 23.27
CA GLY A 76 -6.15 -18.49 23.05
C GLY A 76 -6.58 -18.09 21.64
N ALA A 77 -5.65 -17.85 20.70
CA ALA A 77 -6.03 -17.56 19.31
C ALA A 77 -6.40 -18.85 18.56
N ARG A 78 -7.53 -18.85 17.82
CA ARG A 78 -7.91 -19.92 16.87
C ARG A 78 -6.70 -20.29 16.02
N LYS A 79 -6.52 -21.59 15.73
CA LYS A 79 -5.45 -22.13 14.87
C LYS A 79 -5.44 -21.41 13.52
N VAL A 80 -4.67 -20.33 13.40
CA VAL A 80 -4.35 -19.75 12.10
C VAL A 80 -3.43 -20.75 11.43
N THR A 81 -3.87 -21.32 10.31
CA THR A 81 -3.03 -22.21 9.50
C THR A 81 -1.98 -21.35 8.81
N ILE A 82 -0.95 -20.96 9.55
CA ILE A 82 0.22 -20.22 9.07
C ILE A 82 1.18 -21.29 8.55
N ARG A 83 1.39 -21.39 7.23
CA ARG A 83 2.24 -22.43 6.61
C ARG A 83 3.53 -21.86 5.99
N GLY A 84 3.89 -20.60 6.25
CA GLY A 84 5.05 -19.98 5.60
C GLY A 84 4.88 -19.74 4.09
N ASP A 85 3.66 -19.88 3.57
CA ASP A 85 3.32 -19.88 2.15
C ASP A 85 2.77 -18.54 1.64
N VAL A 86 2.48 -17.60 2.55
CA VAL A 86 1.87 -16.31 2.26
C VAL A 86 2.93 -15.21 2.45
N PRO A 87 3.32 -14.48 1.40
CA PRO A 87 4.23 -13.35 1.53
C PRO A 87 3.51 -12.19 2.21
N LEU A 88 4.19 -11.58 3.19
CA LEU A 88 3.74 -10.40 3.91
C LEU A 88 4.83 -9.32 3.84
N LEU A 89 4.50 -8.17 3.28
CA LEU A 89 5.41 -7.03 3.22
C LEU A 89 5.29 -6.20 4.50
N MET A 90 6.36 -6.22 5.31
CA MET A 90 6.48 -5.39 6.50
C MET A 90 6.91 -3.98 6.08
N LEU A 91 6.23 -2.95 6.59
CA LEU A 91 6.46 -1.55 6.24
C LEU A 91 6.99 -0.77 7.44
N ASN A 92 8.07 -0.01 7.26
CA ASN A 92 8.37 1.06 8.20
C ASN A 92 7.43 2.24 7.90
N THR A 93 6.24 2.21 8.49
CA THR A 93 5.18 3.19 8.22
C THR A 93 5.62 4.62 8.53
N HIS A 94 6.40 4.84 9.59
CA HIS A 94 6.88 6.17 9.96
C HIS A 94 7.80 6.76 8.89
N GLN A 95 8.77 5.99 8.39
CA GLN A 95 9.66 6.46 7.32
C GLN A 95 8.91 6.68 6.00
N ILE A 96 7.94 5.83 5.67
CA ILE A 96 7.13 6.03 4.45
C ILE A 96 6.25 7.28 4.61
N LYS A 97 5.65 7.51 5.79
CA LYS A 97 4.86 8.72 6.10
C LYS A 97 5.70 10.00 5.99
N ASP A 98 6.94 9.99 6.49
CA ASP A 98 7.89 11.10 6.28
C ASP A 98 8.08 11.39 4.77
N GLY A 99 8.25 10.33 3.96
CA GLY A 99 8.35 10.47 2.50
C GLY A 99 7.08 11.02 1.85
N VAL A 100 5.90 10.55 2.27
CA VAL A 100 4.61 11.02 1.75
C VAL A 100 4.40 12.50 2.08
N ILE A 101 4.68 12.95 3.29
CA ILE A 101 4.53 14.36 3.66
C ILE A 101 5.47 15.24 2.83
N ASN A 102 6.72 14.82 2.62
CA ASN A 102 7.65 15.53 1.75
C ASN A 102 7.13 15.63 0.30
N ASP A 103 6.41 14.61 -0.18
CA ASP A 103 5.80 14.62 -1.50
C ASP A 103 4.59 15.56 -1.58
N LEU A 104 3.78 15.61 -0.53
CA LEU A 104 2.61 16.49 -0.42
C LEU A 104 2.99 17.97 -0.32
N GLN A 105 4.17 18.28 0.21
CA GLN A 105 4.68 19.65 0.31
C GLN A 105 5.27 20.19 -1.01
N ARG A 106 5.29 19.39 -2.09
CA ARG A 106 5.82 19.83 -3.38
C ARG A 106 4.83 20.78 -4.06
N GLU A 107 5.28 21.99 -4.36
CA GLU A 107 4.48 23.01 -5.04
C GLU A 107 4.44 22.84 -6.57
N PHE A 108 5.52 22.33 -7.16
CA PHE A 108 5.68 22.26 -8.62
C PHE A 108 5.65 20.83 -9.14
N PRO A 109 5.03 20.58 -10.33
CA PRO A 109 5.05 19.29 -10.97
C PRO A 109 6.45 18.74 -11.19
N GLY A 110 6.63 17.44 -10.96
CA GLY A 110 7.91 16.77 -11.10
C GLY A 110 7.91 15.39 -10.44
N PRO A 111 9.09 14.78 -10.27
CA PRO A 111 9.20 13.49 -9.58
C PRO A 111 8.53 13.54 -8.21
N ARG A 112 7.65 12.57 -7.96
CA ARG A 112 6.87 12.42 -6.72
C ARG A 112 5.86 13.54 -6.41
N PHE A 113 5.54 14.42 -7.36
CA PHE A 113 4.44 15.37 -7.19
C PHE A 113 3.10 14.62 -7.06
N VAL A 114 2.26 15.00 -6.10
CA VAL A 114 0.96 14.36 -5.84
C VAL A 114 -0.13 15.16 -6.54
N HIS A 115 -0.83 14.50 -7.47
CA HIS A 115 -1.98 15.08 -8.15
C HIS A 115 -3.27 14.72 -7.40
N PHE A 116 -4.01 15.74 -6.97
CA PHE A 116 -5.34 15.57 -6.36
C PHE A 116 -6.44 15.87 -7.38
N PRO A 117 -7.40 14.96 -7.58
CA PRO A 117 -8.58 15.28 -8.35
C PRO A 117 -9.48 16.27 -7.58
N GLN A 118 -10.18 17.13 -8.33
CA GLN A 118 -11.03 18.19 -7.77
C GLN A 118 -12.25 17.67 -7.02
N TRP A 119 -12.66 16.42 -7.25
CA TRP A 119 -13.87 15.84 -6.66
C TRP A 119 -13.66 15.20 -5.28
N LEU A 120 -12.44 15.23 -4.73
CA LEU A 120 -12.20 14.67 -3.39
C LEU A 120 -12.94 15.47 -2.31
N PRO A 121 -13.64 14.80 -1.38
CA PRO A 121 -14.31 15.48 -0.28
C PRO A 121 -13.31 16.05 0.73
N GLU A 122 -13.71 17.07 1.48
CA GLU A 122 -12.89 17.65 2.55
C GLU A 122 -12.42 16.60 3.56
N SER A 123 -13.27 15.62 3.87
CA SER A 123 -12.96 14.50 4.77
C SER A 123 -11.74 13.69 4.35
N PHE A 124 -11.42 13.63 3.05
CA PHE A 124 -10.19 12.99 2.59
C PHE A 124 -8.95 13.73 3.08
N TYR A 125 -8.98 15.07 3.06
CA TYR A 125 -7.88 15.90 3.52
C TYR A 125 -7.78 15.90 5.05
N ASP A 126 -8.93 15.84 5.74
CA ASP A 126 -8.96 15.63 7.20
C ASP A 126 -8.23 14.33 7.57
N GLU A 127 -8.57 13.21 6.92
CA GLU A 127 -7.91 11.92 7.13
C GLU A 127 -6.43 11.96 6.76
N LEU A 128 -6.08 12.66 5.68
CA LEU A 128 -4.70 12.76 5.19
C LEU A 128 -3.79 13.52 6.17
N THR A 129 -4.35 14.47 6.91
CA THR A 129 -3.62 15.35 7.84
C THR A 129 -3.87 15.02 9.32
N TYR A 130 -4.63 13.96 9.60
CA TYR A 130 -5.07 13.63 10.97
C TYR A 130 -3.93 13.23 11.91
N GLU A 131 -2.94 12.51 11.41
CA GLU A 131 -1.82 12.04 12.23
C GLU A 131 -0.79 13.13 12.49
N VAL A 132 -0.17 13.07 13.67
CA VAL A 132 0.86 14.02 14.09
C VAL A 132 2.18 13.30 14.24
N ARG A 133 3.25 13.96 13.78
CA ARG A 133 4.62 13.50 13.98
C ARG A 133 5.17 14.00 15.30
N ASP A 134 5.58 13.09 16.18
CA ASP A 134 6.20 13.42 17.46
C ASP A 134 7.68 13.82 17.31
N SER A 135 8.30 14.27 18.42
CA SER A 135 9.71 14.64 18.46
C SER A 135 10.68 13.45 18.30
N ALA A 136 10.20 12.22 18.53
CA ALA A 136 10.95 11.00 18.30
C ALA A 136 10.85 10.51 16.84
N GLY A 137 10.04 11.17 16.00
CA GLY A 137 9.80 10.83 14.60
C GLY A 137 8.76 9.73 14.37
N ARG A 138 7.93 9.44 15.37
CA ARG A 138 6.77 8.56 15.23
C ARG A 138 5.56 9.34 14.78
N TRP A 139 4.72 8.66 14.02
CA TRP A 139 3.44 9.15 13.56
C TRP A 139 2.35 8.47 14.37
N GLU A 140 1.52 9.26 15.04
CA GLU A 140 0.48 8.78 15.93
C GLU A 140 -0.80 9.57 15.73
N LYS A 141 -1.93 8.91 16.03
CA LYS A 141 -3.24 9.53 15.99
C LYS A 141 -3.44 10.35 17.27
N PRO A 142 -3.76 11.65 17.20
CA PRO A 142 -4.02 12.46 18.39
C PRO A 142 -5.34 12.09 19.09
N GLY A 143 -6.20 11.29 18.45
CA GLY A 143 -7.45 10.77 18.99
C GLY A 143 -8.04 9.64 18.13
N ASN A 144 -9.38 9.54 18.12
CA ASN A 144 -10.10 8.45 17.45
C ASN A 144 -10.62 8.79 16.03
N GLY A 145 -10.12 9.86 15.42
CA GLY A 145 -10.50 10.27 14.05
C GLY A 145 -9.98 9.31 12.99
N ALA A 146 -10.50 9.43 11.78
CA ALA A 146 -10.11 8.63 10.62
C ALA A 146 -8.74 9.07 10.08
N ASN A 147 -7.97 8.14 9.51
CA ASN A 147 -6.63 8.36 8.94
C ASN A 147 -6.38 7.50 7.68
N GLU A 148 -7.45 6.94 7.12
CA GLU A 148 -7.43 5.95 6.06
C GLU A 148 -6.79 6.53 4.79
N ALA A 149 -7.08 7.78 4.42
CA ALA A 149 -6.42 8.45 3.30
C ALA A 149 -4.88 8.40 3.40
N PHE A 150 -4.30 8.69 4.57
CA PHE A 150 -2.86 8.70 4.75
C PHE A 150 -2.26 7.29 4.68
N ASP A 151 -2.89 6.32 5.34
CA ASP A 151 -2.47 4.92 5.30
C ASP A 151 -2.58 4.31 3.89
N LEU A 152 -3.61 4.67 3.12
CA LEU A 152 -3.75 4.24 1.73
C LEU A 152 -2.64 4.82 0.83
N MET A 153 -2.23 6.08 1.03
CA MET A 153 -1.08 6.65 0.33
C MET A 153 0.23 5.92 0.69
N VAL A 154 0.42 5.57 1.97
CA VAL A 154 1.56 4.75 2.42
C VAL A 154 1.57 3.39 1.71
N TYR A 155 0.41 2.74 1.55
CA TYR A 155 0.32 1.45 0.87
C TYR A 155 0.55 1.55 -0.64
N ASN A 156 0.13 2.65 -1.28
CA ASN A 156 0.49 2.94 -2.67
C ASN A 156 2.02 3.04 -2.84
N TRP A 157 2.70 3.75 -1.93
CA TRP A 157 4.17 3.79 -1.91
C TRP A 157 4.80 2.43 -1.64
N ALA A 158 4.21 1.61 -0.77
CA ALA A 158 4.68 0.24 -0.56
C ALA A 158 4.65 -0.60 -1.86
N ILE A 159 3.63 -0.41 -2.71
CA ILE A 159 3.58 -1.05 -4.04
C ILE A 159 4.74 -0.56 -4.91
N ILE A 160 4.98 0.76 -4.96
CA ILE A 160 6.07 1.40 -5.72
C ILE A 160 7.42 0.80 -5.31
N TYR A 161 7.74 0.82 -4.01
CA TYR A 161 8.98 0.28 -3.47
C TYR A 161 9.12 -1.23 -3.71
N SER A 162 8.04 -2.00 -3.56
CA SER A 162 8.09 -3.46 -3.80
C SER A 162 8.44 -3.80 -5.26
N ARG A 163 8.18 -2.88 -6.18
CA ARG A 163 8.41 -3.00 -7.61
C ARG A 163 9.62 -2.19 -8.08
N LYS A 164 10.31 -1.48 -7.18
CA LYS A 164 11.45 -0.59 -7.46
C LYS A 164 11.13 0.50 -8.48
N LEU A 165 9.88 0.97 -8.49
CA LEU A 165 9.40 1.94 -9.49
C LEU A 165 9.92 3.35 -9.24
N GLU A 166 10.35 3.65 -8.02
CA GLU A 166 11.02 4.89 -7.67
C GLU A 166 12.35 5.09 -8.41
N ASN A 167 12.94 4.00 -8.90
CA ASN A 167 14.18 3.98 -9.68
C ASN A 167 13.94 3.62 -11.15
N MET A 168 12.69 3.74 -11.64
CA MET A 168 12.37 3.42 -13.03
C MET A 168 13.09 4.38 -13.98
N ASN A 169 13.76 3.82 -14.99
CA ASN A 169 14.32 4.62 -16.07
C ASN A 169 13.18 5.10 -17.00
N TRP A 170 12.93 6.42 -17.01
CA TRP A 170 11.89 7.03 -17.83
C TRP A 170 12.25 7.11 -19.32
N GLU A 171 13.52 6.95 -19.69
CA GLU A 171 13.94 6.80 -21.10
C GLU A 171 13.61 5.40 -21.65
N LYS A 172 13.45 4.42 -20.76
CA LYS A 172 13.05 3.06 -21.09
C LYS A 172 12.01 2.55 -20.09
N PRO A 173 10.80 3.15 -20.11
CA PRO A 173 9.79 2.89 -19.11
C PRO A 173 9.27 1.45 -19.21
N LEU A 174 8.73 0.95 -18.10
CA LEU A 174 8.03 -0.34 -18.11
C LEU A 174 6.75 -0.25 -18.94
N PRO A 175 6.24 -1.36 -19.52
CA PRO A 175 5.10 -1.32 -20.43
C PRO A 175 3.86 -0.60 -19.90
N PHE A 176 3.58 -0.69 -18.59
CA PHE A 176 2.42 -0.03 -17.99
C PHE A 176 2.53 1.50 -17.89
N ALA A 177 3.71 2.06 -18.15
CA ALA A 177 4.00 3.49 -18.10
C ALA A 177 4.23 4.09 -19.50
N LEU A 178 4.01 3.30 -20.56
CA LEU A 178 3.98 3.77 -21.94
C LEU A 178 2.70 4.58 -22.22
N PRO A 179 2.66 5.36 -23.33
CA PRO A 179 1.44 5.99 -23.81
C PRO A 179 0.27 5.00 -23.92
N TRP A 180 -0.95 5.53 -23.86
CA TRP A 180 -2.17 4.73 -23.71
C TRP A 180 -2.32 3.62 -24.75
N GLU A 181 -1.91 3.87 -25.99
CA GLU A 181 -2.02 2.94 -27.11
C GLU A 181 -1.09 1.73 -27.00
N GLN A 182 -0.04 1.84 -26.18
CA GLN A 182 0.98 0.79 -25.99
C GLN A 182 0.93 0.21 -24.56
N ASN A 183 0.06 0.75 -23.70
CA ASN A 183 -0.05 0.35 -22.32
C ASN A 183 -0.94 -0.90 -22.20
N PRO A 184 -0.42 -2.07 -21.77
CA PRO A 184 -1.21 -3.29 -21.68
C PRO A 184 -2.28 -3.28 -20.57
N LEU A 185 -2.32 -2.22 -19.75
CA LEU A 185 -3.37 -2.03 -18.76
C LEU A 185 -4.56 -1.23 -19.30
N VAL A 186 -4.41 -0.51 -20.40
CA VAL A 186 -5.47 0.29 -21.05
C VAL A 186 -6.09 -0.48 -22.20
#